data_AF-N9T5C9-F1
#
_entry.id   AF-N9T5C9-F1
#
_cell.length_a   1.000
_cell.length_b   1.000
_cell.length_c   1.000
_cell.angle_alpha   90.00
_cell.angle_beta   90.00
_cell.angle_gamma   90.00
#
_symmetry.space_group_name_H-M   'P 1'
#
loop_
_entity.id
_entity.type
_entity.pdbx_description
1 polymer ?
#
loop_
_entity_poly.entity_id
_entity_poly.type
_entity_poly.pdbx_seq_one_letter_code
_entity_poly.pdbx_strand_id
1 'polypeptide(L)'
;MSNEFLEPSSENGGLHRSLSNRHLQLIAIGGAIGTGLFMGSGKTISLAGPSILFIYGLIGVMVFFVMRALGELLLSNLNYKSFLCTRQK
;
A
#
# COMPACT_ATOMS: atom_id res chain seq x y z
N MET A 1 4.75 20.30 -30.72
CA MET A 1 3.79 19.99 -29.64
C MET A 1 4.26 18.71 -28.96
N SER A 2 4.54 18.82 -27.68
CA SER A 2 5.29 17.89 -26.83
C SER A 2 4.37 17.03 -25.98
N ASN A 3 4.48 15.71 -26.11
CA ASN A 3 4.00 14.77 -25.09
C ASN A 3 4.61 13.39 -25.32
N GLU A 4 5.93 13.30 -25.05
CA GLU A 4 6.60 12.08 -24.61
C GLU A 4 5.98 11.64 -23.28
N PHE A 5 4.84 10.98 -23.32
CA PHE A 5 4.33 10.26 -22.16
C PHE A 5 5.35 9.15 -21.86
N LEU A 6 6.21 9.40 -20.88
CA LEU A 6 7.17 8.45 -20.38
C LEU A 6 6.38 7.27 -19.79
N GLU A 7 6.27 6.20 -20.57
CA GLU A 7 5.96 4.86 -20.07
C GLU A 7 7.01 4.49 -19.02
N PRO A 8 6.67 4.32 -17.74
CA PRO A 8 7.59 3.68 -16.82
C PRO A 8 7.73 2.22 -17.25
N SER A 9 8.80 1.93 -17.97
CA SER A 9 9.31 0.60 -18.24
C SER A 9 9.42 -0.16 -16.92
N SER A 10 8.40 -0.96 -16.61
CA SER A 10 8.45 -1.99 -15.60
C SER A 10 9.34 -3.10 -16.14
N GLU A 11 10.65 -2.87 -16.06
CA GLU A 11 11.66 -3.87 -16.30
C GLU A 11 11.39 -5.05 -15.37
N ASN A 12 10.94 -6.17 -15.94
CA ASN A 12 11.05 -7.50 -15.35
C ASN A 12 12.54 -7.92 -15.32
N GLY A 13 13.39 -7.09 -14.73
CA GLY A 13 14.72 -7.48 -14.30
C GLY A 13 14.55 -8.35 -13.07
N GLY A 14 15.09 -9.58 -13.11
CA GLY A 14 15.02 -10.53 -12.00
C GLY A 14 15.53 -9.91 -10.71
N LEU A 15 14.64 -9.31 -9.94
CA LEU A 15 14.90 -8.91 -8.57
C LEU A 15 15.17 -10.20 -7.82
N HIS A 16 16.44 -10.39 -7.46
CA HIS A 16 16.88 -11.47 -6.61
C HIS A 16 15.92 -11.52 -5.42
N ARG A 17 15.10 -12.58 -5.34
CA ARG A 17 13.98 -12.71 -4.40
C ARG A 17 14.51 -13.05 -3.00
N SER A 18 15.47 -12.23 -2.55
CA SER A 18 16.24 -12.30 -1.33
C SER A 18 15.75 -11.26 -0.30
N LEU A 19 14.84 -10.35 -0.70
CA LEU A 19 14.07 -9.57 0.24
C LEU A 19 13.00 -10.47 0.86
N SER A 20 13.35 -11.04 2.01
CA SER A 20 12.43 -11.76 2.89
C SER A 20 11.12 -11.00 3.06
N ASN A 21 10.00 -11.71 3.19
CA ASN A 21 8.68 -11.13 3.49
C ASN A 21 8.73 -10.10 4.63
N ARG A 22 9.66 -10.27 5.58
CA ARG A 22 9.93 -9.32 6.67
C ARG A 22 10.38 -7.94 6.18
N HIS A 23 11.26 -7.86 5.18
CA HIS A 23 11.76 -6.60 4.66
C HIS A 23 10.64 -5.83 3.94
N LEU A 24 9.83 -6.54 3.15
CA LEU A 24 8.67 -5.96 2.49
C LEU A 24 7.64 -5.43 3.50
N GLN A 25 7.42 -6.16 4.60
CA GLN A 25 6.56 -5.70 5.69
C GLN A 25 7.12 -4.47 6.39
N LEU A 26 8.43 -4.40 6.62
CA LEU A 26 9.09 -3.22 7.21
C LEU A 26 9.00 -1.99 6.29
N ILE A 27 9.13 -2.17 4.97
CA ILE A 27 8.95 -1.09 3.99
C ILE A 27 7.49 -0.59 4.01
N ALA A 28 6.52 -1.51 4.02
CA ALA A 28 5.10 -1.15 4.07
C ALA A 28 4.74 -0.39 5.37
N ILE A 29 5.22 -0.86 6.52
CA ILE A 29 5.01 -0.20 7.82
C ILE A 29 5.71 1.17 7.85
N GLY A 30 6.95 1.25 7.37
CA GLY A 30 7.73 2.49 7.32
C GLY A 30 7.09 3.55 6.43
N GLY A 31 6.59 3.17 5.25
CA GLY A 31 5.87 4.08 4.35
C GLY A 31 4.55 4.57 4.92
N ALA A 32 3.74 3.65 5.48
CA ALA A 32 2.45 3.98 6.07
C ALA A 32 2.57 4.90 7.30
N ILE A 33 3.53 4.64 8.19
CA ILE A 33 3.78 5.49 9.37
C ILE A 33 4.44 6.81 8.95
N GLY A 34 5.46 6.77 8.08
CA GLY A 34 6.22 7.94 7.67
C GLY A 34 5.38 8.99 6.96
N THR A 35 4.60 8.59 5.95
CA THR A 35 3.72 9.52 5.23
C THR A 35 2.43 9.80 6.00
N GLY A 36 1.80 8.78 6.59
CA GLY A 36 0.50 8.90 7.23
C GLY A 36 0.52 9.66 8.56
N LEU A 37 1.43 9.28 9.47
CA LEU A 37 1.55 9.94 10.77
C LEU A 37 2.47 11.15 10.72
N PHE A 38 3.64 11.09 10.09
CA PHE A 38 4.60 12.19 10.20
C PHE A 38 4.24 13.38 9.30
N MET A 39 3.98 13.15 8.01
CA MET A 39 3.59 14.22 7.09
C MET A 39 2.14 14.72 7.33
N GLY A 40 1.24 13.82 7.69
CA GLY A 40 -0.17 14.15 8.01
C GLY A 40 -0.36 14.86 9.36
N SER A 41 0.30 14.41 10.42
CA SER A 41 0.02 14.93 11.77
C SER A 41 0.62 16.32 11.99
N GLY A 42 1.76 16.67 11.39
CA GLY A 42 2.43 17.96 11.66
C GLY A 42 1.53 19.19 11.42
N LYS A 43 0.74 19.18 10.33
CA LYS A 43 -0.21 20.26 10.03
C LYS A 43 -1.52 20.11 10.80
N THR A 44 -1.96 18.87 11.00
CA THR A 44 -3.27 18.56 11.57
C THR A 44 -3.30 18.73 13.08
N ILE A 45 -2.21 18.42 13.79
CA ILE A 45 -2.10 18.57 15.25
C ILE A 45 -2.17 20.04 15.68
N SER A 46 -1.57 20.94 14.89
CA SER A 46 -1.55 22.38 15.16
C SER A 46 -2.93 23.02 14.97
N LEU A 47 -3.70 22.53 14.00
CA LEU A 47 -5.03 23.07 13.67
C LEU A 47 -6.17 22.46 14.51
N ALA A 48 -6.10 21.17 14.86
CA ALA A 48 -7.23 20.44 15.41
C ALA A 48 -7.25 20.33 16.94
N GLY A 49 -6.16 20.70 17.63
CA GLY A 49 -6.09 20.61 19.09
C GLY A 49 -6.34 19.18 19.63
N PRO A 50 -6.72 19.01 20.92
CA PRO A 50 -6.87 17.67 21.53
C PRO A 50 -7.98 16.81 20.91
N SER A 51 -8.91 17.40 20.14
CA SER A 51 -9.96 16.67 19.41
C SER A 51 -9.44 15.74 18.32
N ILE A 52 -8.20 15.91 17.86
CA ILE A 52 -7.63 15.13 16.76
C ILE A 52 -7.60 13.62 17.05
N LEU A 53 -7.46 13.23 18.32
CA LEU A 53 -7.48 11.83 18.74
C LEU A 53 -8.83 11.15 18.46
N PHE A 54 -9.93 11.86 18.67
CA PHE A 54 -11.27 11.35 18.38
C PHE A 54 -11.50 11.16 16.87
N ILE A 55 -11.08 12.13 16.06
CA ILE A 55 -11.19 12.06 14.60
C ILE A 55 -10.32 10.91 14.05
N TYR A 56 -9.06 10.80 14.49
CA TYR A 56 -8.19 9.69 14.08
C TYR A 56 -8.76 8.33 14.48
N GLY A 57 -9.38 8.23 15.66
CA GLY A 57 -10.07 7.01 16.08
C GLY A 57 -11.22 6.64 15.15
N LEU A 58 -12.11 7.60 14.84
CA LEU A 58 -13.27 7.35 13.97
C LEU A 58 -12.86 7.01 12.54
N ILE A 59 -11.92 7.77 11.95
CA ILE A 59 -11.39 7.51 10.61
C ILE A 59 -10.67 6.15 10.59
N GLY A 60 -9.88 5.85 11.62
CA GLY A 60 -9.21 4.56 11.77
C GLY A 60 -10.17 3.38 11.78
N VAL A 61 -11.31 3.51 12.46
CA VAL A 61 -12.38 2.49 12.43
C VAL A 61 -12.94 2.30 11.02
N MET A 62 -13.23 3.38 10.30
CA MET A 62 -13.72 3.28 8.92
C MET A 62 -12.69 2.63 7.99
N VAL A 63 -11.43 3.04 8.08
CA VAL A 63 -10.32 2.46 7.30
C VAL A 63 -10.08 0.99 7.67
N PHE A 64 -10.27 0.60 8.94
CA PHE A 64 -10.19 -0.79 9.37
C PHE A 64 -11.21 -1.68 8.66
N PHE A 65 -12.45 -1.22 8.52
CA PHE A 65 -13.47 -1.96 7.77
C PHE A 65 -13.11 -2.11 6.29
N VAL A 66 -12.60 -1.05 5.67
CA VAL A 66 -12.12 -1.10 4.27
C VAL A 66 -10.96 -2.09 4.13
N MET A 67 -9.96 -2.02 5.01
CA MET A 67 -8.82 -2.93 4.96
C MET A 67 -9.24 -4.39 5.18
N ARG A 68 -10.24 -4.63 6.04
CA ARG A 68 -10.80 -5.98 6.23
C ARG A 68 -11.48 -6.49 4.97
N ALA A 69 -12.28 -5.66 4.30
CA ALA A 69 -12.90 -6.02 3.03
C ALA A 69 -11.86 -6.27 1.92
N LEU A 70 -10.79 -5.47 1.87
CA LEU A 70 -9.68 -5.68 0.93
C LEU A 70 -8.90 -6.96 1.22
N GLY A 71 -8.71 -7.31 2.50
CA GLY A 71 -8.11 -8.59 2.90
C GLY A 71 -8.94 -9.78 2.40
N GLU A 72 -10.25 -9.74 2.62
CA GLU A 72 -11.19 -10.74 2.11
C GLU A 72 -11.20 -10.78 0.57
N LEU A 73 -11.09 -9.63 -0.12
CA LEU A 73 -10.99 -9.57 -1.59
C LEU A 73 -9.70 -10.24 -2.10
N LEU A 74 -8.57 -9.96 -1.46
CA LEU A 74 -7.27 -10.57 -1.81
C LEU A 74 -7.26 -12.08 -1.56
N LEU A 75 -7.94 -12.55 -0.51
CA LEU A 75 -8.10 -13.96 -0.19
C LEU A 75 -9.10 -14.66 -1.13
N SER A 76 -10.22 -14.01 -1.45
CA SER A 76 -11.27 -14.56 -2.31
C SER A 76 -10.84 -14.69 -3.77
N ASN A 77 -9.95 -13.81 -4.25
CA ASN A 77 -9.54 -13.74 -5.65
C ASN A 77 -8.10 -14.24 -5.92
N LEU A 78 -7.64 -15.21 -5.13
CA LEU A 78 -6.40 -15.97 -5.36
C LEU A 78 -6.54 -17.03 -6.48
N ASN A 79 -7.71 -17.12 -7.12
CA ASN A 79 -7.98 -18.07 -8.20
C ASN A 79 -7.81 -17.49 -9.61
N TYR A 80 -7.17 -16.34 -9.79
CA TYR A 80 -6.56 -16.08 -11.09
C TYR A 80 -5.33 -16.97 -11.19
N LYS A 81 -5.55 -18.17 -11.75
CA LYS A 81 -4.52 -19.03 -12.35
C LYS A 81 -3.66 -18.12 -13.23
N SER A 82 -2.61 -17.57 -12.64
CA SER A 82 -1.72 -16.58 -13.24
C SER A 82 -0.81 -17.31 -14.22
N PHE A 83 -1.36 -17.69 -15.37
CA PHE A 83 -0.70 -18.01 -16.64
C PHE A 83 0.68 -18.69 -16.57
N LEU A 84 0.93 -19.54 -15.57
CA LEU A 84 2.03 -20.51 -15.54
C LEU A 84 1.73 -21.70 -16.46
N CYS A 85 0.88 -21.52 -17.47
CA CYS A 85 0.56 -22.52 -18.49
C CYS A 85 0.68 -21.91 -19.89
N THR A 86 1.82 -21.29 -20.21
CA THR A 86 2.22 -21.07 -21.63
C THR A 86 3.72 -21.26 -21.89
N ARG A 87 4.41 -22.05 -21.05
CA ARG A 87 5.78 -22.55 -21.32
C ARG A 87 5.81 -24.08 -21.31
N GLN A 88 4.84 -24.67 -22.01
CA GLN A 88 4.86 -26.06 -22.48
C GLN A 88 4.52 -26.07 -23.97
N LYS A 89 5.48 -25.62 -24.78
CA LYS A 89 5.81 -26.18 -26.10
C LYS A 89 7.16 -25.62 -26.56
#